data_AF-A0A850PI29-F1
#
_entry.id   AF-A0A850PI29-F1
#
_cell.length_a   1.000
_cell.length_b   1.000
_cell.length_c   1.000
_cell.angle_alpha   90.00
_cell.angle_beta   90.00
_cell.angle_gamma   90.00
#
_symmetry.space_group_name_H-M   'P 1'
#
loop_
_entity.id
_entity.type
_entity.pdbx_description
1 polymer ?
#
loop_
_entity_poly.entity_id
_entity_poly.type
_entity_poly.pdbx_seq_one_letter_code
_entity_poly.pdbx_strand_id
1 'polypeptide(L)'
;RVRRVTAPARTRQPWRVVIADDTGEAELVFFNRWLDRIVREGAEIALSGQATLFNNVLTFAHPDYILPASRADEIPALDPVWPLTAGLFASQLRPAFKRALDLVPPLPEWHDPSVLDRHQWPGFGQALRQLHRPSDDPALLDGGAAGPVLDRARGRLACDELLASQLALGLARGRLR
;
A
#
# COMPACT_ATOMS: atom_id res chain seq x y z
N ARG A 1 -8.31 -6.02 21.48
CA ARG A 1 -8.06 -7.29 22.21
C ARG A 1 -8.94 -8.41 21.68
N VAL A 2 -8.42 -9.62 21.57
CA VAL A 2 -9.19 -10.82 21.16
C VAL A 2 -9.98 -11.35 22.35
N ARG A 3 -11.31 -11.45 22.21
CA ARG A 3 -12.23 -11.91 23.26
C ARG A 3 -12.53 -13.39 23.14
N ARG A 4 -12.80 -13.86 21.92
CA ARG A 4 -13.21 -15.24 21.66
C ARG A 4 -12.75 -15.71 20.30
N VAL A 5 -12.24 -16.93 20.21
CA VAL A 5 -11.85 -17.57 18.94
C VAL A 5 -12.72 -18.78 18.69
N THR A 6 -13.51 -18.75 17.60
CA THR A 6 -14.35 -19.88 17.19
C THR A 6 -13.71 -20.60 16.01
N ALA A 7 -13.34 -21.86 16.24
CA ALA A 7 -12.83 -22.73 15.19
C ALA A 7 -13.96 -23.15 14.23
N PRO A 8 -13.65 -23.34 12.93
CA PRO A 8 -14.63 -23.82 11.97
C PRO A 8 -15.02 -25.29 12.27
N ALA A 9 -16.32 -25.59 12.22
CA ALA A 9 -16.81 -26.95 12.41
C ALA A 9 -16.54 -27.86 11.19
N ARG A 10 -16.29 -27.26 10.02
CA ARG A 10 -15.95 -27.95 8.76
C ARG A 10 -14.84 -27.21 8.04
N THR A 11 -14.03 -27.92 7.26
CA THR A 11 -12.84 -27.38 6.56
C THR A 11 -13.11 -26.18 5.66
N ARG A 12 -14.34 -26.02 5.15
CA ARG A 12 -14.76 -24.92 4.26
C ARG A 12 -15.36 -23.72 5.00
N GLN A 13 -15.48 -23.78 6.32
CA GLN A 13 -15.96 -22.66 7.11
C GLN A 13 -14.79 -21.79 7.57
N PRO A 14 -14.99 -20.47 7.71
CA PRO A 14 -13.95 -19.58 8.22
C PRO A 14 -13.83 -19.71 9.74
N TRP A 15 -12.66 -19.30 10.25
CA TRP A 15 -12.47 -18.93 11.63
C TRP A 15 -13.19 -17.62 11.91
N ARG A 16 -13.79 -17.53 13.09
CA ARG A 16 -14.56 -16.36 13.53
C ARG A 16 -14.00 -15.89 14.87
N VAL A 17 -13.53 -14.66 14.91
CA VAL A 17 -12.85 -14.10 16.08
C VAL A 17 -13.56 -12.84 16.52
N VAL A 18 -14.01 -12.82 17.77
CA VAL A 18 -14.57 -11.61 18.37
C VAL A 18 -13.41 -10.78 18.91
N ILE A 19 -13.32 -9.53 18.45
CA ILE A 19 -12.35 -8.55 18.88
C ILE A 19 -13.09 -7.36 19.51
N ALA A 20 -12.46 -6.75 20.50
CA ALA A 20 -13.02 -5.58 21.17
C ALA A 20 -11.94 -4.58 21.57
N ASP A 21 -12.29 -3.31 21.54
CA ASP A 21 -11.53 -2.22 22.13
C ASP A 21 -12.45 -1.37 23.03
N ASP A 22 -12.03 -0.16 23.38
CA ASP A 22 -12.80 0.73 24.25
C ASP A 22 -14.04 1.33 23.55
N THR A 23 -14.14 1.20 22.22
CA THR A 23 -15.23 1.75 21.40
C THR A 23 -16.33 0.75 21.11
N GLY A 24 -16.01 -0.55 21.12
CA GLY A 24 -17.01 -1.60 20.91
C GLY A 24 -16.41 -2.94 20.51
N GLU A 25 -17.27 -3.78 19.91
CA GLU A 25 -16.92 -5.10 19.42
C GLU A 25 -17.03 -5.18 17.90
N ALA A 26 -16.15 -5.99 17.31
CA ALA A 26 -16.19 -6.36 15.91
C ALA A 26 -15.85 -7.85 15.74
N GLU A 27 -16.17 -8.38 14.57
CA GLU A 27 -15.86 -9.74 14.18
C GLU A 27 -14.76 -9.76 13.12
N LEU A 28 -13.74 -10.58 13.32
CA LEU A 28 -12.69 -10.86 12.36
C LEU A 28 -12.91 -12.25 11.76
N VAL A 29 -12.95 -12.32 10.44
CA VAL A 29 -13.24 -13.56 9.70
C VAL A 29 -12.10 -13.86 8.73
N PHE A 30 -11.52 -15.07 8.84
CA PHE A 30 -10.45 -15.54 7.96
C PHE A 30 -10.48 -17.05 7.77
N PHE A 31 -9.91 -17.54 6.67
CA PHE A 31 -9.86 -18.98 6.37
C PHE A 31 -8.48 -19.62 6.65
N ASN A 32 -7.46 -18.81 6.94
CA ASN A 32 -6.08 -19.27 6.96
C ASN A 32 -5.59 -19.66 8.37
N ARG A 33 -4.92 -20.82 8.47
CA ARG A 33 -4.53 -21.45 9.74
C ARG A 33 -3.32 -20.81 10.42
N TRP A 34 -2.49 -20.01 9.73
CA TRP A 34 -1.30 -19.38 10.34
C TRP A 34 -1.66 -18.30 11.37
N LEU A 35 -2.85 -17.72 11.26
CA LEU A 35 -3.33 -16.65 12.15
C LEU A 35 -3.60 -17.15 13.58
N ASP A 36 -3.75 -18.46 13.80
CA ASP A 36 -3.91 -19.08 15.13
C ASP A 36 -2.75 -18.76 16.09
N ARG A 37 -1.55 -18.47 15.55
CA ARG A 37 -0.41 -18.05 16.37
C ARG A 37 -0.53 -16.62 16.89
N ILE A 38 -1.20 -15.74 16.14
CA ILE A 38 -1.32 -14.31 16.43
C ILE A 38 -2.64 -14.04 17.17
N VAL A 39 -3.70 -14.74 16.77
CA VAL A 39 -5.07 -14.48 17.17
C VAL A 39 -5.50 -15.53 18.19
N ARG A 40 -5.05 -15.34 19.43
CA ARG A 40 -5.43 -16.16 20.60
C ARG A 40 -6.30 -15.36 21.55
N GLU A 41 -7.16 -16.04 22.30
CA GLU A 41 -7.95 -15.37 23.34
C GLU A 41 -7.05 -14.61 24.32
N GLY A 42 -7.43 -13.36 24.61
CA GLY A 42 -6.64 -12.44 25.43
C GLY A 42 -5.54 -11.69 24.68
N ALA A 43 -5.15 -12.09 23.47
CA ALA A 43 -4.10 -11.42 22.71
C ALA A 43 -4.51 -10.00 22.29
N GLU A 44 -3.54 -9.10 22.22
CA GLU A 44 -3.70 -7.78 21.64
C GLU A 44 -3.12 -7.79 20.23
N ILE A 45 -3.96 -7.36 19.27
CA ILE A 45 -3.64 -7.38 17.85
C ILE A 45 -3.93 -6.01 17.25
N ALA A 46 -3.15 -5.64 16.25
CA ALA A 46 -3.42 -4.54 15.34
C ALA A 46 -3.87 -5.13 14.00
N LEU A 47 -4.89 -4.51 13.40
CA LEU A 47 -5.40 -4.94 12.10
C LEU A 47 -5.75 -3.73 11.23
N SER A 48 -5.66 -3.92 9.92
CA SER A 48 -6.09 -2.94 8.93
C SER A 48 -6.78 -3.67 7.78
N GLY A 49 -7.91 -3.14 7.35
CA GLY A 49 -8.73 -3.71 6.31
C GLY A 49 -10.12 -3.08 6.30
N GLN A 50 -10.93 -3.49 5.33
CA GLN A 50 -12.28 -2.97 5.18
C GLN A 50 -13.22 -3.54 6.25
N ALA A 51 -13.85 -2.63 7.01
CA ALA A 51 -14.92 -2.97 7.93
C ALA A 51 -16.27 -2.88 7.21
N THR A 52 -17.11 -3.90 7.36
CA THR A 52 -18.46 -3.94 6.77
C THR A 52 -19.46 -4.44 7.80
N LEU A 53 -20.72 -3.99 7.72
CA LEU A 53 -21.78 -4.53 8.58
C LEU A 53 -22.33 -5.81 7.97
N PHE A 54 -22.20 -6.92 8.69
CA PHE A 54 -22.78 -8.21 8.33
C PHE A 54 -23.68 -8.71 9.46
N ASN A 55 -24.95 -8.98 9.18
CA ASN A 55 -25.96 -9.30 10.20
C ASN A 55 -25.97 -8.33 11.39
N ASN A 56 -25.82 -7.02 11.11
CA ASN A 56 -25.75 -5.96 12.10
C ASN A 56 -24.52 -6.04 13.04
N VAL A 57 -23.47 -6.77 12.65
CA VAL A 57 -22.19 -6.86 13.35
C VAL A 57 -21.08 -6.29 12.47
N LEU A 58 -20.27 -5.37 13.02
CA LEU A 58 -19.11 -4.84 12.32
C LEU A 58 -18.10 -5.96 12.08
N THR A 59 -17.75 -6.21 10.82
CA THR A 59 -17.00 -7.38 10.42
C THR A 59 -15.84 -7.01 9.49
N PHE A 60 -14.66 -7.50 9.82
CA PHE A 60 -13.45 -7.47 9.00
C PHE A 60 -13.29 -8.82 8.29
N ALA A 61 -13.70 -8.89 7.04
CA ALA A 61 -13.48 -10.06 6.20
C ALA A 61 -12.12 -9.92 5.51
N HIS A 62 -11.20 -10.85 5.76
CA HIS A 62 -9.88 -10.88 5.12
C HIS A 62 -9.12 -9.53 5.18
N PRO A 63 -8.84 -8.99 6.37
CA PRO A 63 -8.07 -7.76 6.48
C PRO A 63 -6.68 -7.91 5.85
N ASP A 64 -6.17 -6.81 5.31
CA ASP A 64 -4.86 -6.74 4.66
C ASP A 64 -3.70 -6.94 5.65
N TYR A 65 -3.89 -6.49 6.89
CA TYR A 65 -2.93 -6.61 7.98
C TYR A 65 -3.56 -7.23 9.22
N ILE A 66 -2.88 -8.21 9.81
CA ILE A 66 -3.15 -8.73 11.15
C ILE A 66 -1.80 -8.99 11.81
N LEU A 67 -1.50 -8.22 12.86
CA LEU A 67 -0.23 -8.26 13.55
C LEU A 67 -0.46 -8.28 15.07
N PRO A 68 0.50 -8.77 15.87
CA PRO A 68 0.51 -8.47 17.30
C PRO A 68 0.50 -6.95 17.52
N ALA A 69 -0.18 -6.47 18.56
CA ALA A 69 -0.28 -5.04 18.86
C ALA A 69 1.10 -4.38 19.07
N SER A 70 2.09 -5.14 19.53
CA SER A 70 3.48 -4.68 19.66
C SER A 70 4.18 -4.34 18.34
N ARG A 71 3.58 -4.71 17.19
CA ARG A 71 4.08 -4.43 15.83
C ARG A 71 3.09 -3.61 15.02
N ALA A 72 2.24 -2.84 15.69
CA ALA A 72 1.23 -2.00 15.04
C ALA A 72 1.85 -0.94 14.11
N ASP A 73 3.05 -0.50 14.41
CA ASP A 73 3.87 0.43 13.63
C ASP A 73 4.32 -0.13 12.26
N GLU A 74 4.24 -1.45 12.05
CA GLU A 74 4.47 -2.05 10.73
C GLU A 74 3.31 -1.80 9.76
N ILE A 75 2.12 -1.40 10.24
CA ILE A 75 0.99 -1.04 9.39
C ILE A 75 1.23 0.38 8.85
N PRO A 76 1.37 0.56 7.53
CA PRO A 76 1.62 1.88 6.97
C PRO A 76 0.39 2.79 7.14
N ALA A 77 0.62 4.06 7.45
CA ALA A 77 -0.44 5.07 7.55
C ALA A 77 -1.11 5.32 6.18
N LEU A 78 -0.31 5.36 5.13
CA LEU A 78 -0.76 5.40 3.74
C LEU A 78 -0.23 4.20 2.98
N ASP A 79 -1.16 3.48 2.38
CA ASP A 79 -0.87 2.21 1.76
C ASP A 79 -1.11 2.22 0.25
N PRO A 80 -0.07 2.06 -0.59
CA PRO A 80 -0.25 2.05 -2.04
C PRO A 80 -1.00 0.79 -2.50
N VAL A 81 -1.95 0.98 -3.41
CA VAL A 81 -2.72 -0.10 -4.04
C VAL A 81 -2.21 -0.33 -5.45
N TRP A 82 -1.77 -1.55 -5.73
CA TRP A 82 -1.35 -1.98 -7.06
C TRP A 82 -2.42 -2.86 -7.71
N PRO A 83 -2.71 -2.70 -9.01
CA PRO A 83 -3.51 -3.67 -9.73
C PRO A 83 -2.77 -5.02 -9.74
N LEU A 84 -3.45 -6.06 -9.27
CA LEU A 84 -2.90 -7.41 -9.13
C LEU A 84 -3.40 -8.31 -10.26
N THR A 85 -2.58 -9.28 -10.66
CA THR A 85 -2.97 -10.36 -11.58
C THR A 85 -3.06 -11.69 -10.82
N ALA A 86 -3.67 -12.70 -11.45
CA ALA A 86 -3.86 -14.00 -10.81
C ALA A 86 -2.53 -14.60 -10.33
N GLY A 87 -2.48 -14.98 -9.05
CA GLY A 87 -1.28 -15.54 -8.40
C GLY A 87 -0.34 -14.51 -7.77
N LEU A 88 -0.63 -13.21 -7.88
CA LEU A 88 0.08 -12.14 -7.18
C LEU A 88 -0.77 -11.55 -6.06
N PHE A 89 -0.18 -11.47 -4.86
CA PHE A 89 -0.82 -10.89 -3.68
C PHE A 89 -0.09 -9.61 -3.24
N ALA A 90 -0.83 -8.64 -2.69
CA ALA A 90 -0.25 -7.40 -2.17
C ALA A 90 0.86 -7.68 -1.14
N SER A 91 0.68 -8.68 -0.27
CA SER A 91 1.68 -9.11 0.71
C SER A 91 3.03 -9.52 0.11
N GLN A 92 3.05 -9.98 -1.15
CA GLN A 92 4.28 -10.31 -1.88
C GLN A 92 4.88 -9.08 -2.57
N LEU A 93 4.03 -8.21 -3.16
CA LEU A 93 4.47 -7.02 -3.86
C LEU A 93 5.03 -5.94 -2.93
N ARG A 94 4.42 -5.71 -1.78
CA ARG A 94 4.84 -4.72 -0.77
C ARG A 94 6.35 -4.77 -0.48
N PRO A 95 6.93 -5.90 -0.01
CA PRO A 95 8.36 -5.96 0.27
C PRO A 95 9.22 -5.93 -1.00
N ALA A 96 8.72 -6.40 -2.14
CA ALA A 96 9.44 -6.34 -3.40
C ALA A 96 9.60 -4.89 -3.90
N PHE A 97 8.52 -4.10 -3.90
CA PHE A 97 8.57 -2.68 -4.25
C PHE A 97 9.44 -1.88 -3.30
N LYS A 98 9.35 -2.13 -1.98
CA LYS A 98 10.20 -1.47 -0.99
C LYS A 98 11.68 -1.64 -1.32
N ARG A 99 12.11 -2.88 -1.58
CA ARG A 99 13.50 -3.21 -1.96
C ARG A 99 13.88 -2.64 -3.32
N ALA A 100 12.99 -2.70 -4.31
CA ALA A 100 13.26 -2.17 -5.64
C ALA A 100 13.52 -0.65 -5.61
N LEU A 101 12.79 0.09 -4.78
CA LEU A 101 12.99 1.52 -4.61
C LEU A 101 14.32 1.86 -3.92
N ASP A 102 14.79 0.99 -3.01
CA ASP A 102 16.10 1.15 -2.36
C ASP A 102 17.26 0.95 -3.35
N LEU A 103 17.01 0.30 -4.50
CA LEU A 103 17.99 0.10 -5.57
C LEU A 103 18.03 1.24 -6.59
N VAL A 104 17.10 2.21 -6.52
CA VAL A 104 17.07 3.33 -7.47
C VAL A 104 18.27 4.26 -7.17
N PRO A 105 19.24 4.38 -8.09
CA PRO A 105 20.39 5.24 -7.86
C PRO A 105 19.99 6.71 -7.92
N PRO A 106 20.80 7.62 -7.35
CA PRO A 106 20.67 9.03 -7.68
C PRO A 106 20.93 9.21 -9.17
N LEU A 107 19.92 9.69 -9.90
CA LEU A 107 20.03 10.01 -11.31
C LEU A 107 20.16 11.53 -11.49
N PRO A 108 20.99 12.00 -12.43
CA PRO A 108 21.00 13.41 -12.79
C PRO A 108 19.63 13.81 -13.33
N GLU A 109 19.22 15.05 -13.07
CA GLU A 109 17.99 15.58 -13.63
C GLU A 109 18.15 15.79 -15.14
N TRP A 110 17.16 15.36 -15.91
CA TRP A 110 17.14 15.44 -17.38
C TRP A 110 16.14 16.47 -17.91
N HIS A 111 15.20 16.92 -17.07
CA HIS A 111 14.34 18.05 -17.41
C HIS A 111 15.07 19.37 -17.22
N ASP A 112 14.71 20.35 -18.04
CA ASP A 112 15.13 21.74 -17.81
C ASP A 112 14.55 22.24 -16.47
N PRO A 113 15.33 22.97 -15.64
CA PRO A 113 14.85 23.48 -14.36
C PRO A 113 13.55 24.29 -14.48
N SER A 114 13.36 25.03 -15.56
CA SER A 114 12.14 25.82 -15.79
C SER A 114 10.87 24.97 -15.95
N VAL A 115 11.01 23.72 -16.42
CA VAL A 115 9.90 22.77 -16.54
C VAL A 115 9.51 22.25 -15.17
N LEU A 116 10.50 21.89 -14.34
CA LEU A 116 10.25 21.46 -12.97
C LEU A 116 9.59 22.56 -12.15
N ASP A 117 10.10 23.79 -12.25
CA ASP A 117 9.56 24.94 -11.54
C ASP A 117 8.13 25.27 -11.98
N ARG A 118 7.84 25.23 -13.28
CA ARG A 118 6.49 25.49 -13.80
C ARG A 118 5.46 24.50 -13.26
N HIS A 119 5.80 23.22 -13.21
CA HIS A 119 4.88 22.17 -12.80
C HIS A 119 4.99 21.78 -11.33
N GLN A 120 5.92 22.40 -10.60
CA GLN A 120 6.26 22.10 -9.20
C GLN A 120 6.57 20.61 -9.00
N TRP A 121 7.21 20.00 -10.00
CA TRP A 121 7.47 18.56 -10.00
C TRP A 121 8.60 18.19 -9.05
N PRO A 122 8.46 17.09 -8.30
CA PRO A 122 9.57 16.52 -7.55
C PRO A 122 10.63 15.94 -8.51
N GLY A 123 11.84 15.70 -8.01
CA GLY A 123 12.84 14.93 -8.75
C GLY A 123 12.39 13.49 -8.96
N PHE A 124 12.92 12.82 -9.99
CA PHE A 124 12.50 11.47 -10.41
C PHE A 124 12.40 10.46 -9.24
N GLY A 125 13.48 10.29 -8.47
CA GLY A 125 13.51 9.32 -7.38
C GLY A 125 12.53 9.67 -6.24
N GLN A 126 12.27 10.96 -6.02
CA GLN A 126 11.25 11.40 -5.07
C GLN A 126 9.84 11.11 -5.60
N ALA A 127 9.57 11.35 -6.88
CA ALA A 127 8.28 11.01 -7.50
C ALA A 127 7.95 9.52 -7.34
N LEU A 128 8.92 8.63 -7.60
CA LEU A 128 8.76 7.19 -7.40
C LEU A 128 8.45 6.84 -5.94
N ARG A 129 9.18 7.43 -4.99
CA ARG A 129 8.96 7.18 -3.56
C ARG A 129 7.60 7.70 -3.09
N GLN A 130 7.16 8.87 -3.54
CA GLN A 130 5.84 9.42 -3.19
C GLN A 130 4.70 8.50 -3.63
N LEU A 131 4.80 7.88 -4.81
CA LEU A 131 3.75 6.98 -5.30
C LEU A 131 3.79 5.57 -4.69
N HIS A 132 4.97 5.06 -4.36
CA HIS A 132 5.15 3.66 -3.97
C HIS A 132 5.55 3.44 -2.50
N ARG A 133 5.94 4.49 -1.79
CA ARG A 133 6.20 4.53 -0.33
C ARG A 133 5.62 5.82 0.28
N PRO A 134 4.30 6.07 0.11
CA PRO A 134 3.69 7.34 0.53
C PRO A 134 3.79 7.60 2.03
N SER A 135 3.83 6.55 2.86
CA SER A 135 4.01 6.68 4.31
C SER A 135 5.36 7.25 4.74
N ASP A 136 6.37 7.22 3.86
CA ASP A 136 7.72 7.69 4.19
C ASP A 136 7.88 9.20 3.92
N ASP A 137 6.91 9.84 3.24
CA ASP A 137 6.91 11.27 2.95
C ASP A 137 5.97 12.01 3.92
N PRO A 138 6.51 12.82 4.87
CA PRO A 138 5.68 13.58 5.80
C PRO A 138 4.66 14.49 5.11
N ALA A 139 4.95 15.00 3.90
CA ALA A 139 4.04 15.86 3.16
C ALA A 139 2.77 15.13 2.70
N LEU A 140 2.80 13.80 2.61
CA LEU A 140 1.63 12.98 2.28
C LEU A 140 0.78 12.63 3.51
N LEU A 141 1.36 12.68 4.70
CA LEU A 141 0.64 12.39 5.95
C LEU A 141 -0.16 13.58 6.47
N ASP A 142 0.07 14.78 5.94
CA ASP A 142 -0.71 15.97 6.25
C ASP A 142 -2.05 15.96 5.49
N GLY A 143 -3.17 15.94 6.25
CA GLY A 143 -4.51 15.52 5.84
C GLY A 143 -5.20 16.31 4.72
N GLY A 144 -4.53 17.25 4.06
CA GLY A 144 -5.01 17.98 2.89
C GLY A 144 -4.03 18.05 1.71
N ALA A 145 -2.76 17.65 1.88
CA ALA A 145 -1.72 17.83 0.87
C ALA A 145 -1.47 16.60 -0.01
N ALA A 146 -1.98 15.42 0.40
CA ALA A 146 -1.69 14.15 -0.26
C ALA A 146 -2.08 14.14 -1.75
N GLY A 147 -3.30 14.58 -2.09
CA GLY A 147 -3.79 14.61 -3.48
C GLY A 147 -2.87 15.42 -4.41
N PRO A 148 -2.65 16.72 -4.14
CA PRO A 148 -1.78 17.55 -4.96
C PRO A 148 -0.34 17.03 -5.08
N VAL A 149 0.25 16.49 -4.01
CA VAL A 149 1.61 15.92 -4.04
C VAL A 149 1.66 14.70 -4.96
N LEU A 150 0.71 13.76 -4.82
CA LEU A 150 0.64 12.56 -5.66
C LEU A 150 0.38 12.91 -7.13
N ASP A 151 -0.45 13.92 -7.41
CA ASP A 151 -0.73 14.34 -8.78
C ASP A 151 0.49 14.94 -9.47
N ARG A 152 1.31 15.71 -8.75
CA ARG A 152 2.60 16.21 -9.27
C ARG A 152 3.58 15.06 -9.54
N ALA A 153 3.67 14.09 -8.63
CA ALA A 153 4.50 12.90 -8.83
C ALA A 153 4.05 12.08 -10.06
N ARG A 154 2.73 11.86 -10.23
CA ARG A 154 2.18 11.20 -11.43
C ARG A 154 2.49 11.98 -12.70
N GLY A 155 2.26 13.29 -12.69
CA GLY A 155 2.51 14.16 -13.85
C GLY A 155 3.98 14.13 -14.28
N ARG A 156 4.91 14.18 -13.31
CA ARG A 156 6.35 14.05 -13.54
C ARG A 156 6.71 12.74 -14.24
N LEU A 157 6.22 11.60 -13.74
CA LEU A 157 6.53 10.29 -14.34
C LEU A 157 5.85 10.06 -15.69
N ALA A 158 4.61 10.54 -15.87
CA ALA A 158 3.94 10.49 -17.16
C ALA A 158 4.69 11.30 -18.23
N CYS A 159 5.25 12.46 -17.84
CA CYS A 159 6.07 13.26 -18.73
C CYS A 159 7.36 12.53 -19.13
N ASP A 160 8.02 11.84 -18.18
CA ASP A 160 9.20 11.02 -18.50
C ASP A 160 8.90 9.93 -19.51
N GLU A 161 7.78 9.23 -19.35
CA GLU A 161 7.38 8.15 -20.25
C GLU A 161 7.13 8.67 -21.67
N LEU A 162 6.46 9.83 -21.79
CA LEU A 162 6.24 10.51 -23.06
C LEU A 162 7.57 10.98 -23.68
N LEU A 163 8.45 11.59 -22.90
CA LEU A 163 9.76 12.05 -23.35
C LEU A 163 10.60 10.88 -23.87
N ALA A 164 10.71 9.80 -23.09
CA ALA A 164 11.42 8.58 -23.48
C ALA A 164 10.87 8.00 -24.79
N SER A 165 9.54 7.96 -24.93
CA SER A 165 8.88 7.49 -26.15
C SER A 165 9.18 8.36 -27.37
N GLN A 166 9.13 9.70 -27.23
CA GLN A 166 9.44 10.62 -28.32
C GLN A 166 10.92 10.56 -28.72
N LEU A 167 11.83 10.44 -27.75
CA LEU A 167 13.27 10.26 -28.01
C LEU A 167 13.53 8.96 -28.77
N ALA A 168 12.91 7.85 -28.37
CA ALA A 168 13.04 6.57 -29.06
C ALA A 168 12.56 6.66 -30.52
N LEU A 169 11.41 7.29 -30.77
CA LEU A 169 10.89 7.53 -32.12
C LEU A 169 11.81 8.41 -32.96
N GLY A 170 12.35 9.48 -32.36
CA GLY A 170 13.32 10.38 -33.01
C GLY A 170 14.59 9.65 -33.44
N LEU A 171 15.16 8.82 -32.55
CA LEU A 171 16.34 8.00 -32.81
C LEU A 171 16.08 6.97 -33.92
N ALA A 172 14.92 6.33 -33.92
CA ALA A 172 14.54 5.37 -34.96
C ALA A 172 14.44 6.04 -36.35
N ARG A 173 13.82 7.24 -36.42
CA ARG A 173 13.74 8.02 -37.67
C ARG A 173 15.11 8.49 -38.15
N GLY A 174 16.01 8.86 -37.24
CA GLY A 174 17.37 9.28 -37.56
C GLY A 174 18.23 8.17 -38.18
N ARG A 175 17.98 6.91 -37.82
CA ARG A 175 18.70 5.73 -38.37
C ARG A 175 18.21 5.27 -39.75
N LEU A 176 17.03 5.72 -40.17
CA LEU A 176 16.46 5.43 -41.50
C LEU A 176 16.89 6.44 -42.57
N ARG A 177 17.62 7.48 -42.18
CA ARG A 177 18.27 8.44 -43.07
C ARG A 177 19.75 8.13 -43.17
#